data_AF-A0A7W5HRA1-F1
#
_entry.id   AF-A0A7W5HRA1-F1
#
_cell.length_a   1.000
_cell.length_b   1.000
_cell.length_c   1.000
_cell.angle_alpha   90.00
_cell.angle_beta   90.00
_cell.angle_gamma   90.00
#
_symmetry.space_group_name_H-M   'P 1'
#
loop_
_entity.id
_entity.type
_entity.pdbx_description
1 polymer ?
#
loop_
_entity_poly.entity_id
_entity_poly.type
_entity_poly.pdbx_seq_one_letter_code
_entity_poly.pdbx_strand_id
1 'polypeptide(L)'
;MPQELRDIGQVNSGPVSEVPSSVVVCFTAVPSEFTRVHPLMPTKSFLPGLLLVCCAVASLCSSAAERRAPAQSNSASTTLIETASRQYENGQLDQAAATLERALHIQPNNPATLHYLGVLRLQQGQYQQAETLAVRSNMRVGRNIELRNRNFQLIQAAQARSSGISPGRAGPEGQLQMVNVEPEPAYGEVEMPRGLMPPPGKCRIWFPDRPPGHQPAPGKCKKLRHRVPSGAYLVRG
;
A
#
# COMPACT_ATOMS: atom_id res chain seq x y z
N MET A 1 -42.07 34.65 4.98
CA MET A 1 -41.31 35.58 4.11
C MET A 1 -39.83 35.24 4.21
N PRO A 2 -39.15 34.94 3.09
CA PRO A 2 -37.72 34.61 3.03
C PRO A 2 -36.90 35.73 2.34
N GLN A 3 -35.80 36.18 2.96
CA GLN A 3 -34.68 36.97 2.43
C GLN A 3 -33.60 36.90 3.53
N GLU A 4 -32.29 36.81 3.37
CA GLU A 4 -31.27 36.98 2.34
C GLU A 4 -30.00 36.38 3.03
N LEU A 5 -29.17 35.55 2.40
CA LEU A 5 -27.97 36.04 1.75
C LEU A 5 -27.41 34.92 0.84
N ARG A 6 -27.55 35.15 -0.45
CA ARG A 6 -26.76 34.50 -1.52
C ARG A 6 -25.57 35.41 -1.87
N ASP A 7 -24.65 34.85 -2.64
CA ASP A 7 -23.37 35.39 -3.14
C ASP A 7 -22.25 35.31 -2.12
N ILE A 8 -21.17 34.55 -2.36
CA ILE A 8 -20.16 34.81 -3.39
C ILE A 8 -19.58 33.48 -3.92
N GLY A 9 -19.41 33.37 -5.24
CA GLY A 9 -18.38 32.49 -5.81
C GLY A 9 -18.74 31.71 -7.08
N GLN A 10 -18.94 32.42 -8.19
CA GLN A 10 -18.85 31.87 -9.54
C GLN A 10 -17.57 31.02 -9.73
N VAL A 11 -17.70 29.80 -10.24
CA VAL A 11 -16.69 29.22 -11.13
C VAL A 11 -17.38 28.72 -12.39
N ASN A 12 -16.87 29.26 -13.50
CA ASN A 12 -17.29 29.07 -14.87
C ASN A 12 -17.35 27.60 -15.29
N SER A 13 -18.48 27.23 -15.89
CA SER A 13 -18.60 26.14 -16.85
C SER A 13 -18.02 26.58 -18.20
N GLY A 14 -16.81 26.13 -18.51
CA GLY A 14 -16.17 26.22 -19.83
C GLY A 14 -16.10 24.86 -20.53
N PRO A 15 -15.98 24.81 -21.86
CA PRO A 15 -16.30 23.64 -22.67
C PRO A 15 -15.20 22.56 -22.65
N VAL A 16 -15.68 21.34 -22.84
CA VAL A 16 -14.95 20.12 -23.21
C VAL A 16 -13.84 20.47 -24.21
N SER A 17 -12.59 20.38 -23.76
CA SER A 17 -11.42 20.42 -24.63
C SER A 17 -10.81 19.03 -24.69
N GLU A 18 -10.91 18.48 -25.89
CA GLU A 18 -10.33 17.24 -26.35
C GLU A 18 -8.86 17.12 -25.95
N VAL A 19 -8.49 15.97 -25.38
CA VAL A 19 -7.10 15.56 -25.22
C VAL A 19 -6.56 15.12 -26.59
N PRO A 20 -5.54 15.78 -27.17
CA PRO A 20 -4.93 15.27 -28.38
C PRO A 20 -4.18 13.98 -28.07
N SER A 21 -4.59 12.91 -28.77
CA SER A 21 -3.81 11.70 -28.96
C SER A 21 -2.39 12.08 -29.30
N SER A 22 -1.46 11.77 -28.40
CA SER A 22 -0.03 11.81 -28.71
C SER A 22 0.26 10.65 -29.66
N VAL A 23 0.09 10.93 -30.94
CA VAL A 23 0.58 10.12 -32.04
C VAL A 23 2.10 10.09 -31.91
N VAL A 24 2.64 8.95 -31.48
CA VAL A 24 4.06 8.65 -31.66
C VAL A 24 4.26 8.42 -33.15
N VAL A 25 4.60 9.48 -33.87
CA VAL A 25 5.03 9.38 -35.27
C VAL A 25 6.44 8.81 -35.27
N CYS A 26 6.56 7.49 -35.45
CA CYS A 26 7.82 6.88 -35.87
C CYS A 26 8.05 7.24 -37.34
N PHE A 27 8.78 8.31 -37.61
CA PHE A 27 9.36 8.55 -38.93
C PHE A 27 10.44 7.50 -39.19
N THR A 28 10.08 6.40 -39.86
CA THR A 28 11.06 5.56 -40.55
C THR A 28 11.42 6.28 -41.85
N ALA A 29 12.56 6.97 -41.85
CA ALA A 29 13.19 7.44 -43.06
C ALA A 29 13.69 6.22 -43.85
N VAL A 30 12.93 5.81 -44.86
CA VAL A 30 13.37 4.86 -45.89
C VAL A 30 13.90 5.70 -47.06
N PRO A 31 15.19 5.57 -47.46
CA PRO A 31 15.63 6.18 -48.70
C PRO A 31 15.06 5.40 -49.90
N SER A 32 14.36 6.12 -50.77
CA SER A 32 13.84 5.65 -52.05
C SER A 32 14.96 5.52 -53.07
N GLU A 33 15.40 4.29 -53.35
CA GLU A 33 16.18 4.00 -54.56
C GLU A 33 15.22 3.79 -55.74
N PHE A 34 15.52 4.52 -56.80
CA PHE A 34 14.72 4.74 -58.00
C PHE A 34 14.83 3.54 -58.95
N THR A 35 13.78 2.73 -59.06
CA THR A 35 13.75 1.55 -59.94
C THR A 35 13.58 1.97 -61.40
N ARG A 36 14.61 1.75 -62.23
CA ARG A 36 14.51 1.73 -63.70
C ARG A 36 14.27 0.29 -64.16
N VAL A 37 13.20 0.11 -64.93
CA VAL A 37 12.69 -1.13 -65.53
C VAL A 37 13.67 -1.71 -66.56
N HIS A 38 13.84 -3.05 -66.62
CA HIS A 38 14.08 -3.82 -67.86
C HIS A 38 13.80 -5.35 -67.63
N PRO A 39 13.53 -6.14 -68.70
CA PRO A 39 12.66 -7.32 -68.66
C PRO A 39 13.35 -8.70 -68.64
N LEU A 40 12.54 -9.72 -68.31
CA LEU A 40 12.61 -11.17 -68.59
C LEU A 40 13.89 -11.77 -69.21
N MET A 41 14.44 -12.81 -68.55
CA MET A 41 14.95 -14.07 -69.15
C MET A 41 15.18 -15.14 -68.06
N PRO A 42 15.19 -16.45 -68.41
CA PRO A 42 15.13 -17.56 -67.47
C PRO A 42 16.50 -18.22 -67.17
N THR A 43 16.48 -19.06 -66.13
CA THR A 43 17.43 -20.14 -65.80
C THR A 43 18.70 -19.84 -64.98
N LYS A 44 18.94 -20.79 -64.06
CA LYS A 44 20.17 -21.25 -63.41
C LYS A 44 20.49 -20.69 -62.02
N SER A 45 20.41 -21.64 -61.09
CA SER A 45 20.92 -21.73 -59.73
C SER A 45 22.22 -20.98 -59.48
N PHE A 46 22.37 -20.40 -58.29
CA PHE A 46 23.54 -20.40 -57.39
C PHE A 46 23.59 -19.12 -56.54
N LEU A 47 23.36 -19.27 -55.22
CA LEU A 47 24.24 -18.84 -54.11
C LEU A 47 23.44 -18.51 -52.81
N PRO A 48 23.66 -19.26 -51.71
CA PRO A 48 22.98 -19.07 -50.43
C PRO A 48 23.71 -17.99 -49.62
N GLY A 49 23.38 -16.72 -49.83
CA GLY A 49 24.04 -15.61 -49.12
C GLY A 49 23.11 -14.58 -48.49
N LEU A 50 21.85 -14.52 -48.90
CA LEU A 50 20.97 -13.39 -48.60
C LEU A 50 19.84 -13.72 -47.61
N LEU A 51 20.09 -14.61 -46.65
CA LEU A 51 19.13 -14.92 -45.58
C LEU A 51 19.65 -14.60 -44.18
N LEU A 52 20.84 -14.01 -44.07
CA LEU A 52 21.53 -13.71 -42.80
C LEU A 52 21.63 -12.21 -42.49
N VAL A 53 20.78 -11.37 -43.08
CA VAL A 53 20.75 -9.91 -42.81
C VAL A 53 19.38 -9.40 -42.34
N CYS A 54 18.29 -10.19 -42.41
CA CYS A 54 16.99 -9.78 -41.87
C CYS A 54 16.80 -10.02 -40.36
N CYS A 55 17.71 -10.71 -39.67
CA CYS A 55 17.55 -11.02 -38.24
C CYS A 55 18.23 -10.02 -37.28
N ALA A 56 19.00 -9.04 -37.76
CA ALA A 56 19.81 -8.18 -36.89
C ALA A 56 19.11 -6.86 -36.45
N VAL A 57 18.04 -6.42 -37.12
CA VAL A 57 17.38 -5.12 -36.83
C VAL A 57 16.07 -5.21 -36.04
N ALA A 58 15.48 -6.39 -35.87
CA ALA A 58 14.26 -6.55 -35.06
C ALA A 58 14.52 -6.68 -33.55
N SER A 59 15.79 -6.78 -33.12
CA SER A 59 16.13 -7.14 -31.73
C SER A 59 16.27 -5.95 -30.77
N LEU A 60 16.25 -4.70 -31.24
CA LEU A 60 16.50 -3.53 -30.39
C LEU A 60 15.24 -2.84 -29.80
N CYS A 61 14.01 -3.30 -30.11
CA CYS A 61 12.79 -2.61 -29.66
C CYS A 61 12.14 -3.16 -28.37
N SER A 62 12.63 -4.25 -27.78
CA SER A 62 11.91 -4.94 -26.68
C SER A 62 12.19 -4.39 -25.26
N SER A 63 13.12 -3.46 -25.07
CA SER A 63 13.64 -3.15 -23.71
C SER A 63 12.96 -1.97 -22.99
N ALA A 64 11.96 -1.30 -23.59
CA ALA A 64 11.29 -0.14 -22.98
C ALA A 64 10.02 -0.48 -22.16
N ALA A 65 9.54 -1.73 -22.21
CA ALA A 65 8.30 -2.14 -21.53
C ALA A 65 8.47 -2.37 -20.01
N GLU A 66 9.68 -2.73 -19.56
CA GLU A 66 9.90 -3.20 -18.17
C GLU A 66 9.73 -2.10 -17.10
N ARG A 67 10.07 -0.84 -17.40
CA ARG A 67 10.01 0.26 -16.39
C ARG A 67 8.63 0.89 -16.21
N ARG A 68 7.72 0.75 -17.18
CA ARG A 68 6.34 1.29 -17.08
C ARG A 68 5.43 0.43 -16.21
N ALA A 69 5.66 -0.88 -16.20
CA ALA A 69 4.85 -1.84 -15.45
C ALA A 69 4.65 -1.46 -13.96
N PRO A 70 5.68 -1.14 -13.15
CA PRO A 70 5.48 -0.81 -11.74
C PRO A 70 4.76 0.53 -11.51
N ALA A 71 5.03 1.54 -12.35
CA ALA A 71 4.37 2.84 -12.22
C ALA A 71 2.87 2.75 -12.57
N GLN A 72 2.53 1.98 -13.61
CA GLN A 72 1.15 1.72 -14.02
C GLN A 72 0.41 0.83 -13.01
N SER A 73 1.06 -0.18 -12.44
CA SER A 73 0.44 -1.00 -11.38
C SER A 73 0.16 -0.20 -10.11
N ASN A 74 1.04 0.75 -9.77
CA ASN A 74 0.85 1.64 -8.63
C ASN A 74 -0.37 2.55 -8.85
N SER A 75 -0.47 3.20 -10.01
CA SER A 75 -1.62 4.07 -10.31
C SER A 75 -2.93 3.30 -10.41
N ALA A 76 -2.93 2.10 -11.01
CA ALA A 76 -4.11 1.25 -11.05
C ALA A 76 -4.57 0.82 -9.65
N SER A 77 -3.63 0.45 -8.77
CA SER A 77 -3.95 0.10 -7.37
C SER A 77 -4.52 1.29 -6.61
N THR A 78 -4.00 2.51 -6.79
CA THR A 78 -4.53 3.70 -6.10
C THR A 78 -5.94 4.02 -6.54
N THR A 79 -6.25 3.97 -7.83
CA THR A 79 -7.60 4.20 -8.35
C THR A 79 -8.62 3.18 -7.83
N LEU A 80 -8.21 1.91 -7.69
CA LEU A 80 -9.07 0.89 -7.10
C LEU A 80 -9.32 1.13 -5.60
N ILE A 81 -8.31 1.56 -4.84
CA ILE A 81 -8.48 1.94 -3.43
C ILE A 81 -9.48 3.10 -3.30
N GLU A 82 -9.33 4.16 -4.10
CA GLU A 82 -10.26 5.30 -4.10
C GLU A 82 -11.69 4.89 -4.45
N THR A 83 -11.84 3.98 -5.42
CA THR A 83 -13.15 3.44 -5.81
C THR A 83 -13.77 2.62 -4.67
N ALA A 84 -12.99 1.77 -4.01
CA ALA A 84 -13.44 1.01 -2.87
C ALA A 84 -13.83 1.90 -1.68
N SER A 85 -13.10 3.00 -1.44
CA SER A 85 -13.46 3.97 -0.40
C SER A 85 -14.84 4.60 -0.66
N ARG A 86 -15.14 5.00 -1.90
CA ARG A 86 -16.48 5.50 -2.25
C ARG A 86 -17.56 4.44 -2.08
N GLN A 87 -17.28 3.20 -2.48
CA GLN A 87 -18.22 2.08 -2.28
C GLN A 87 -18.49 1.84 -0.79
N TYR A 88 -17.45 1.90 0.05
CA TYR A 88 -17.56 1.79 1.49
C TYR A 88 -18.43 2.91 2.10
N GLU A 89 -18.19 4.16 1.72
CA GLU A 89 -18.98 5.32 2.16
C GLU A 89 -20.46 5.19 1.76
N ASN A 90 -20.73 4.58 0.62
CA ASN A 90 -22.08 4.28 0.14
C ASN A 90 -22.69 3.00 0.76
N GLY A 91 -22.02 2.35 1.71
CA GLY A 91 -22.48 1.12 2.37
C GLY A 91 -22.37 -0.15 1.52
N GLN A 92 -21.75 -0.07 0.34
CA GLN A 92 -21.59 -1.18 -0.61
C GLN A 92 -20.39 -2.06 -0.23
N LEU A 93 -20.43 -2.67 0.96
CA LEU A 93 -19.29 -3.38 1.55
C LEU A 93 -18.74 -4.52 0.68
N ASP A 94 -19.64 -5.30 0.06
CA ASP A 94 -19.22 -6.43 -0.78
C ASP A 94 -18.57 -5.98 -2.08
N GLN A 95 -19.07 -4.88 -2.68
CA GLN A 95 -18.45 -4.29 -3.86
C GLN A 95 -17.08 -3.70 -3.53
N ALA A 96 -16.96 -3.01 -2.38
CA ALA A 96 -15.70 -2.48 -1.89
C ALA A 96 -14.67 -3.60 -1.68
N ALA A 97 -15.10 -4.73 -1.10
CA ALA A 97 -14.24 -5.90 -0.89
C ALA A 97 -13.74 -6.47 -2.22
N ALA A 98 -14.63 -6.69 -3.19
CA ALA A 98 -14.25 -7.18 -4.51
C ALA A 98 -13.28 -6.23 -5.24
N THR A 99 -13.49 -4.91 -5.13
CA THR A 99 -12.59 -3.90 -5.70
C THR A 99 -11.19 -3.95 -5.07
N LEU A 100 -11.11 -4.10 -3.75
CA LEU A 100 -9.82 -4.22 -3.05
C LEU A 100 -9.13 -5.56 -3.31
N GLU A 101 -9.87 -6.65 -3.46
CA GLU A 101 -9.32 -7.96 -3.85
C GLU A 101 -8.69 -7.89 -5.25
N ARG A 102 -9.34 -7.17 -6.20
CA ARG A 102 -8.75 -6.87 -7.50
C ARG A 102 -7.48 -6.03 -7.38
N ALA A 103 -7.47 -5.03 -6.50
CA ALA A 103 -6.27 -4.23 -6.25
C ALA A 103 -5.13 -5.09 -5.67
N LEU A 104 -5.44 -6.05 -4.79
CA LEU A 104 -4.48 -7.03 -4.27
C LEU A 104 -3.95 -7.96 -5.37
N HIS A 105 -4.75 -8.30 -6.38
CA HIS A 105 -4.28 -9.09 -7.52
C HIS A 105 -3.25 -8.34 -8.36
N ILE A 106 -3.42 -7.02 -8.53
CA ILE A 106 -2.46 -6.16 -9.24
C ILE A 106 -1.20 -5.96 -8.39
N GLN A 107 -1.37 -5.68 -7.09
CA GLN A 107 -0.26 -5.46 -6.18
C GLN A 107 -0.46 -6.21 -4.84
N PRO A 108 0.01 -7.46 -4.73
CA PRO A 108 -0.24 -8.34 -3.57
C PRO A 108 0.32 -7.84 -2.23
N ASN A 109 1.24 -6.89 -2.29
CA ASN A 109 2.00 -6.38 -1.14
C ASN A 109 1.77 -4.88 -0.92
N ASN A 110 0.73 -4.27 -1.49
CA ASN A 110 0.41 -2.88 -1.20
C ASN A 110 -0.08 -2.74 0.26
N PRO A 111 0.59 -1.97 1.15
CA PRO A 111 0.17 -1.85 2.53
C PRO A 111 -1.15 -1.11 2.71
N ALA A 112 -1.48 -0.14 1.85
CA ALA A 112 -2.75 0.58 1.91
C ALA A 112 -3.92 -0.35 1.53
N THR A 113 -3.80 -1.13 0.45
CA THR A 113 -4.84 -2.09 0.06
C THR A 113 -5.10 -3.13 1.16
N LEU A 114 -4.03 -3.66 1.77
CA LEU A 114 -4.14 -4.58 2.92
C LEU A 114 -4.86 -3.93 4.11
N HIS A 115 -4.56 -2.67 4.41
CA HIS A 115 -5.24 -1.92 5.47
C HIS A 115 -6.74 -1.78 5.22
N TYR A 116 -7.13 -1.27 4.04
CA TYR A 116 -8.54 -1.05 3.70
C TYR A 116 -9.34 -2.36 3.65
N LEU A 117 -8.75 -3.45 3.13
CA LEU A 117 -9.42 -4.75 3.16
C LEU A 117 -9.60 -5.23 4.61
N GLY A 118 -8.62 -4.99 5.47
CA GLY A 118 -8.74 -5.28 6.91
C GLY A 118 -9.88 -4.50 7.59
N VAL A 119 -10.06 -3.21 7.26
CA VAL A 119 -11.20 -2.40 7.75
C VAL A 119 -12.54 -3.02 7.33
N LEU A 120 -12.69 -3.43 6.06
CA LEU A 120 -13.90 -4.11 5.60
C LEU A 120 -14.16 -5.41 6.36
N ARG A 121 -13.12 -6.24 6.55
CA ARG A 121 -13.25 -7.49 7.29
C ARG A 121 -13.64 -7.26 8.75
N LEU A 122 -13.16 -6.18 9.37
CA LEU A 122 -13.57 -5.79 10.72
C LEU A 122 -15.08 -5.50 10.76
N GLN A 123 -15.60 -4.72 9.80
CA GLN A 123 -17.01 -4.39 9.73
C GLN A 123 -17.89 -5.63 9.43
N GLN A 124 -17.37 -6.57 8.64
CA GLN A 124 -18.03 -7.85 8.35
C GLN A 124 -17.97 -8.87 9.49
N GLY A 125 -17.40 -8.51 10.65
CA GLY A 125 -17.26 -9.42 11.79
C GLY A 125 -16.13 -10.45 11.66
N GLN A 126 -15.32 -10.37 10.61
CA GLN A 126 -14.22 -11.28 10.32
C GLN A 126 -12.94 -10.80 11.02
N TYR A 127 -12.98 -10.74 12.35
CA TYR A 127 -11.97 -10.09 13.18
C TYR A 127 -10.55 -10.68 13.00
N GLN A 128 -10.42 -12.01 12.94
CA GLN A 128 -9.13 -12.68 12.73
C GLN A 128 -8.50 -12.31 11.37
N GLN A 129 -9.32 -12.17 10.32
CA GLN A 129 -8.84 -11.76 9.00
C GLN A 129 -8.40 -10.30 9.01
N ALA A 130 -9.16 -9.42 9.67
CA ALA A 130 -8.83 -8.01 9.82
C ALA A 130 -7.46 -7.80 10.49
N GLU A 131 -7.21 -8.51 11.59
CA GLU A 131 -5.92 -8.50 12.28
C GLU A 131 -4.78 -8.98 11.37
N THR A 132 -4.96 -10.13 10.71
CA THR A 132 -3.95 -10.71 9.82
C THR A 132 -3.56 -9.74 8.69
N LEU A 133 -4.55 -9.07 8.10
CA LEU A 133 -4.34 -8.09 7.02
C LEU A 133 -3.59 -6.84 7.53
N ALA A 134 -3.95 -6.33 8.71
CA ALA A 134 -3.28 -5.19 9.33
C ALA A 134 -1.83 -5.50 9.71
N VAL A 135 -1.55 -6.68 10.25
CA VAL A 135 -0.19 -7.16 10.54
C VAL A 135 0.63 -7.30 9.26
N ARG A 136 0.04 -7.90 8.21
CA ARG A 136 0.68 -8.00 6.88
C ARG A 136 0.97 -6.63 6.28
N SER A 137 0.07 -5.66 6.46
CA SER A 137 0.27 -4.27 6.06
C SER A 137 1.49 -3.67 6.77
N ASN A 138 1.54 -3.76 8.11
CA ASN A 138 2.65 -3.22 8.91
C ASN A 138 4.03 -3.75 8.52
N MET A 139 4.14 -5.01 8.10
CA MET A 139 5.40 -5.58 7.59
C MET A 139 5.90 -4.92 6.30
N ARG A 140 5.02 -4.26 5.54
CA ARG A 140 5.30 -3.62 4.24
C ARG A 140 5.27 -2.09 4.32
N VAL A 141 4.81 -1.51 5.43
CA VAL A 141 4.80 -0.05 5.61
C VAL A 141 6.23 0.47 5.76
N GLY A 142 6.64 1.34 4.84
CA GLY A 142 7.92 2.06 4.90
C GLY A 142 7.93 3.16 5.98
N ARG A 143 8.11 4.42 5.58
CA ARG A 143 8.16 5.59 6.50
C ARG A 143 6.79 6.18 6.85
N ASN A 144 5.70 5.59 6.38
CA ASN A 144 4.35 6.09 6.63
C ASN A 144 3.90 5.75 8.06
N ILE A 145 4.18 6.64 9.01
CA ILE A 145 3.81 6.49 10.43
C ILE A 145 2.29 6.45 10.58
N GLU A 146 1.58 7.28 9.84
CA GLU A 146 0.12 7.37 9.89
C GLU A 146 -0.55 6.04 9.53
N LEU A 147 -0.09 5.36 8.48
CA LEU A 147 -0.61 4.04 8.12
C LEU A 147 -0.28 2.96 9.16
N ARG A 148 0.90 3.04 9.80
CA ARG A 148 1.23 2.15 10.94
C ARG A 148 0.27 2.34 12.11
N ASN A 149 -0.01 3.59 12.48
CA ASN A 149 -0.91 3.91 13.59
C ASN A 149 -2.33 3.42 13.30
N ARG A 150 -2.82 3.64 12.08
CA ARG A 150 -4.13 3.14 11.64
C ARG A 150 -4.21 1.60 11.64
N ASN A 151 -3.14 0.91 11.24
CA ASN A 151 -3.09 -0.55 11.35
C ASN A 151 -3.09 -1.01 12.82
N PHE A 152 -2.40 -0.31 13.71
CA PHE A 152 -2.38 -0.64 15.13
C PHE A 152 -3.77 -0.52 15.77
N GLN A 153 -4.50 0.56 15.45
CA GLN A 153 -5.90 0.73 15.87
C GLN A 153 -6.80 -0.39 15.34
N LEU A 154 -6.61 -0.78 14.07
CA LEU A 154 -7.36 -1.87 13.45
C LEU A 154 -7.10 -3.23 14.14
N ILE A 155 -5.85 -3.52 14.51
CA ILE A 155 -5.48 -4.74 15.25
C ILE A 155 -6.18 -4.76 16.62
N GLN A 156 -6.08 -3.67 17.38
CA GLN A 156 -6.74 -3.58 18.69
C GLN A 156 -8.25 -3.72 18.60
N ALA A 157 -8.88 -3.06 17.61
CA ALA A 157 -10.31 -3.16 17.39
C ALA A 157 -10.72 -4.60 17.03
N ALA A 158 -9.94 -5.30 16.19
CA ALA A 158 -10.18 -6.69 15.86
C ALA A 158 -10.05 -7.61 17.07
N GLN A 159 -9.01 -7.41 17.88
CA GLN A 159 -8.77 -8.21 19.09
C GLN A 159 -9.87 -8.02 20.12
N ALA A 160 -10.26 -6.79 20.44
CA ALA A 160 -11.33 -6.50 21.39
C ALA A 160 -12.65 -7.19 20.99
N ARG A 161 -13.00 -7.11 19.70
CA ARG A 161 -14.21 -7.73 19.16
C ARG A 161 -14.13 -9.25 19.12
N SER A 162 -12.95 -9.83 18.84
CA SER A 162 -12.76 -11.28 18.79
C SER A 162 -12.76 -11.93 20.17
N SER A 163 -12.26 -11.24 21.19
CA SER A 163 -12.24 -11.71 22.57
C SER A 163 -13.58 -11.51 23.29
N GLY A 164 -14.58 -10.92 22.63
CA GLY A 164 -15.88 -10.61 23.23
C GLY A 164 -15.84 -9.47 24.26
N ILE A 165 -14.67 -8.82 24.43
CA ILE A 165 -14.54 -7.60 25.22
C ILE A 165 -15.08 -6.45 24.35
N SER A 166 -16.36 -6.13 24.52
CA SER A 166 -16.88 -4.88 23.95
C SER A 166 -16.11 -3.70 24.54
N PRO A 167 -15.61 -2.75 23.73
CA PRO A 167 -15.14 -1.48 24.27
C PRO A 167 -16.34 -0.86 24.98
N GLY A 168 -16.18 -0.67 26.29
CA GLY A 168 -17.27 -0.52 27.25
C GLY A 168 -18.38 0.43 26.79
N ARG A 169 -19.60 -0.11 26.74
CA ARG A 169 -20.80 0.70 26.93
C ARG A 169 -20.76 1.14 28.39
N ALA A 170 -20.54 2.42 28.65
CA ALA A 170 -20.72 2.99 29.99
C ALA A 170 -22.18 2.74 30.42
N GLY A 171 -22.38 1.80 31.33
CA GLY A 171 -23.65 1.53 32.01
C GLY A 171 -23.55 1.93 33.48
N PRO A 172 -24.65 2.36 34.11
CA PRO A 172 -24.64 2.94 35.44
C PRO A 172 -24.32 1.88 36.51
N GLU A 173 -23.71 2.38 37.57
CA GLU A 173 -22.94 1.68 38.60
C GLU A 173 -23.71 0.54 39.29
N GLY A 174 -23.01 -0.57 39.56
CA GLY A 174 -23.53 -1.62 40.45
C GLY A 174 -22.85 -2.98 40.28
N GLN A 175 -21.77 -3.20 41.02
CA GLN A 175 -21.10 -4.49 41.28
C GLN A 175 -20.39 -5.17 40.09
N LEU A 176 -19.15 -4.74 39.84
CA LEU A 176 -18.14 -5.59 39.22
C LEU A 176 -17.39 -6.34 40.33
N GLN A 177 -17.51 -7.67 40.33
CA GLN A 177 -16.59 -8.53 41.04
C GLN A 177 -15.19 -8.33 40.46
N MET A 178 -14.26 -8.03 41.36
CA MET A 178 -12.88 -7.68 41.11
C MET A 178 -12.13 -8.92 40.63
N VAL A 179 -12.13 -9.19 39.33
CA VAL A 179 -10.97 -9.86 38.74
C VAL A 179 -9.83 -8.87 38.81
N ASN A 180 -8.77 -9.26 39.52
CA ASN A 180 -7.60 -8.44 39.81
C ASN A 180 -6.86 -8.10 38.49
N VAL A 181 -7.35 -7.09 37.79
CA VAL A 181 -6.64 -6.39 36.73
C VAL A 181 -6.26 -5.06 37.35
N GLU A 182 -4.98 -4.94 37.70
CA GLU A 182 -4.40 -3.69 38.17
C GLU A 182 -4.72 -2.56 37.16
N PRO A 183 -5.13 -1.37 37.62
CA PRO A 183 -5.59 -0.31 36.74
C PRO A 183 -4.42 0.25 35.92
N GLU A 184 -4.57 0.23 34.58
CA GLU A 184 -3.71 0.94 33.63
C GLU A 184 -3.73 2.45 33.92
N PRO A 185 -2.56 3.12 34.05
CA PRO A 185 -2.53 4.57 34.10
C PRO A 185 -2.70 5.18 32.70
N ALA A 186 -3.52 6.21 32.66
CA ALA A 186 -3.71 7.09 31.52
C ALA A 186 -2.40 7.72 31.05
N TYR A 187 -2.12 7.62 29.75
CA TYR A 187 -1.19 8.44 28.96
C TYR A 187 -0.19 9.29 29.75
N GLY A 188 0.91 8.66 30.14
CA GLY A 188 2.07 9.30 30.75
C GLY A 188 2.76 8.28 31.63
N GLU A 189 3.98 7.88 31.27
CA GLU A 189 4.75 6.82 31.94
C GLU A 189 4.33 5.38 31.56
N VAL A 190 4.64 4.96 30.33
CA VAL A 190 4.77 3.52 30.05
C VAL A 190 6.02 3.04 30.78
N GLU A 191 5.89 2.67 32.05
CA GLU A 191 6.92 1.88 32.72
C GLU A 191 7.05 0.55 31.97
N MET A 192 8.18 0.39 31.28
CA MET A 192 8.63 -0.87 30.67
C MET A 192 8.38 -2.05 31.63
N PRO A 193 7.54 -3.05 31.30
CA PRO A 193 7.30 -4.20 32.16
C PRO A 193 8.62 -4.88 32.55
N ARG A 194 8.84 -5.05 33.86
CA ARG A 194 10.03 -5.66 34.49
C ARG A 194 10.13 -7.15 34.12
N GLY A 195 10.56 -7.40 32.89
CA GLY A 195 10.67 -8.72 32.26
C GLY A 195 11.17 -8.64 30.80
N LEU A 196 11.10 -7.44 30.21
CA LEU A 196 11.60 -7.14 28.86
C LEU A 196 12.81 -6.21 28.86
N MET A 197 13.42 -5.99 30.03
CA MET A 197 14.67 -5.26 30.14
C MET A 197 15.81 -6.06 29.48
N PRO A 198 16.71 -5.38 28.75
CA PRO A 198 17.95 -6.01 28.31
C PRO A 198 18.79 -6.40 29.54
N PRO A 199 19.68 -7.42 29.43
CA PRO A 199 20.57 -7.77 30.53
C PRO A 199 21.58 -6.64 30.80
N PRO A 200 22.18 -6.59 32.00
CA PRO A 200 23.12 -5.56 32.41
C PRO A 200 24.19 -5.26 31.37
N GLY A 201 24.36 -3.98 31.04
CA GLY A 201 25.36 -3.51 30.07
C GLY A 201 24.97 -3.71 28.59
N LYS A 202 23.78 -4.22 28.30
CA LYS A 202 23.19 -4.20 26.95
C LYS A 202 22.09 -3.15 26.86
N CYS A 203 21.86 -2.69 25.64
CA CYS A 203 20.74 -1.82 25.32
C CYS A 203 19.77 -2.56 24.39
N ARG A 204 18.51 -2.14 24.38
CA ARG A 204 17.47 -2.61 23.46
C ARG A 204 16.75 -1.39 22.90
N ILE A 205 16.45 -1.40 21.60
CA ILE A 205 15.53 -0.41 21.01
C ILE A 205 14.12 -0.92 21.26
N TRP A 206 13.30 -0.13 21.92
CA TRP A 206 11.92 -0.45 22.27
C TRP A 206 10.95 0.30 21.37
N PHE A 207 10.00 -0.43 20.79
CA PHE A 207 8.89 0.14 20.02
C PHE A 207 7.60 -0.02 20.82
N PRO A 208 6.93 1.06 21.25
CA PRO A 208 5.71 0.95 22.04
C PRO A 208 4.60 0.18 21.31
N ASP A 209 4.55 0.28 19.98
CA ASP A 209 3.50 -0.37 19.16
C ASP A 209 3.80 -1.83 18.81
N ARG A 210 4.88 -2.44 19.34
CA ARG A 210 5.23 -3.84 19.07
C ARG A 210 4.94 -4.72 20.29
N PRO A 211 4.28 -5.89 20.10
CA PRO A 211 4.11 -6.85 21.18
C PRO A 211 5.48 -7.41 21.63
N PRO A 212 5.62 -7.84 22.89
CA PRO A 212 6.89 -8.28 23.48
C PRO A 212 7.72 -9.26 22.66
N GLY A 213 7.10 -10.27 22.05
CA GLY A 213 7.77 -11.30 21.24
C GLY A 213 8.31 -10.80 19.89
N HIS A 214 7.90 -9.61 19.45
CA HIS A 214 8.32 -9.00 18.18
C HIS A 214 9.30 -7.84 18.38
N GLN A 215 9.76 -7.64 19.61
CA GLN A 215 10.78 -6.65 19.94
C GLN A 215 12.16 -7.14 19.48
N PRO A 216 13.04 -6.23 19.01
CA PRO A 216 14.38 -6.61 18.59
C PRO A 216 15.23 -7.11 19.77
N ALA A 217 16.16 -8.02 19.48
CA ALA A 217 17.07 -8.53 20.49
C ALA A 217 17.97 -7.42 21.07
N PRO A 218 18.39 -7.52 22.35
CA PRO A 218 19.37 -6.62 22.95
C PRO A 218 20.71 -6.65 22.23
N GLY A 219 21.42 -5.52 22.25
CA GLY A 219 22.72 -5.37 21.62
C GLY A 219 23.64 -4.39 22.36
N LYS A 220 24.79 -4.11 21.75
CA LYS A 220 25.78 -3.17 22.30
C LYS A 220 25.22 -1.74 22.27
N CYS A 221 25.19 -1.07 23.43
CA CYS A 221 24.70 0.30 23.56
C CYS A 221 25.34 1.30 22.58
N LYS A 222 26.66 1.21 22.38
CA LYS A 222 27.40 2.06 21.42
C LYS A 222 26.89 1.93 19.97
N LYS A 223 26.40 0.76 19.58
CA LYS A 223 25.84 0.52 18.24
C LYS A 223 24.40 0.99 18.13
N LEU A 224 23.60 0.80 19.19
CA LEU A 224 22.17 1.09 19.16
C LEU A 224 21.84 2.57 19.36
N ARG A 225 22.64 3.31 20.12
CA ARG A 225 22.41 4.75 20.40
C ARG A 225 22.28 5.62 19.14
N HIS A 226 22.96 5.24 18.06
CA HIS A 226 23.00 6.00 16.81
C HIS A 226 21.99 5.46 15.77
N ARG A 227 21.18 4.48 16.14
CA ARG A 227 20.27 3.75 15.25
C ARG A 227 18.83 3.74 15.76
N VAL A 228 18.51 4.59 16.74
CA VAL A 228 17.16 4.69 17.29
C VAL A 228 16.29 5.44 16.27
N PRO A 229 15.28 4.80 15.65
CA PRO A 229 14.37 5.48 14.74
C PRO A 229 13.40 6.38 15.51
N SER A 230 12.81 7.36 14.83
CA SER A 230 11.76 8.21 15.41
C SER A 230 10.59 7.36 15.93
N GLY A 231 10.10 7.69 17.14
CA GLY A 231 9.03 6.94 17.81
C GLY A 231 9.49 5.69 18.54
N ALA A 232 10.79 5.42 18.63
CA ALA A 232 11.35 4.34 19.44
C ALA A 232 12.24 4.89 20.57
N TYR A 233 12.43 4.07 21.60
CA TYR A 233 13.21 4.42 22.79
C TYR A 233 14.43 3.53 22.92
N LEU A 234 15.54 4.07 23.43
CA LEU A 234 16.69 3.25 23.80
C LEU A 234 16.61 2.89 25.28
N VAL A 235 16.28 1.64 25.57
CA VAL A 235 16.24 1.13 26.94
C VAL A 235 17.60 0.53 27.30
N ARG A 236 18.12 0.87 28.47
CA ARG A 236 19.37 0.36 29.03
C ARG A 236 19.07 -0.65 30.13
N GLY A 237 19.89 -1.67 30.22
CA GLY A 237 19.83 -2.72 31.24
C GLY A 237 20.98 -2.64 32.19
#